data_AF-A0A166U334-F1
#
_entry.id   AF-A0A166U334-F1
#
_cell.length_a   1.000
_cell.length_b   1.000
_cell.length_c   1.000
_cell.angle_alpha   90.00
_cell.angle_beta   90.00
_cell.angle_gamma   90.00
#
_symmetry.space_group_name_H-M   'P 1'
#
loop_
_entity.id
_entity.type
_entity.pdbx_description
1 polymer ?
#
loop_
_entity_poly.entity_id
_entity_poly.type
_entity_poly.pdbx_seq_one_letter_code
_entity_poly.pdbx_strand_id
1 'polypeptide(L)'
;MKLLIFLLALPAYLALFSITTHARAVNTTSSADPSTRLAPTGSLHHRRGHVHMHARFRVRHRQAFTYEGALSGDTSGATLAVKGFEGLRKRELSRLTFFTPGLGACGGRNTNEDFIVALSAQDWDGGSHCNDKITIMYNGRSVHAKIVDKCMSCPAGGLDLSEGLFSFLADPGTGIIYGQWMYGAGETTMHTHT
;
A
#
# COMPACT_ATOMS: atom_id res chain seq x y z
N MET A 1 -28.03 25.63 -50.39
CA MET A 1 -27.13 24.99 -51.39
C MET A 1 -26.26 26.05 -52.06
N LYS A 2 -24.98 26.09 -51.67
CA LYS A 2 -23.80 26.68 -52.35
C LYS A 2 -22.81 27.01 -51.23
N LEU A 3 -21.53 26.69 -51.28
CA LEU A 3 -20.69 25.79 -52.05
C LEU A 3 -19.36 25.87 -51.27
N LEU A 4 -18.71 24.74 -51.03
CA LEU A 4 -17.44 24.66 -50.32
C LEU A 4 -16.38 25.57 -50.97
N ILE A 5 -15.64 26.31 -50.15
CA ILE A 5 -14.28 26.76 -50.45
C ILE A 5 -13.38 26.22 -49.34
N PHE A 6 -12.78 25.07 -49.62
CA PHE A 6 -11.50 24.66 -49.06
C PHE A 6 -10.43 25.64 -49.54
N LEU A 7 -9.49 26.05 -48.67
CA LEU A 7 -8.03 26.05 -48.92
C LEU A 7 -7.30 26.98 -47.92
N LEU A 8 -6.59 26.32 -46.99
CA LEU A 8 -5.21 26.60 -46.59
C LEU A 8 -4.82 28.02 -46.14
N ALA A 9 -4.63 28.16 -44.83
CA ALA A 9 -3.62 29.06 -44.26
C ALA A 9 -3.10 28.50 -42.94
N LEU A 10 -2.19 27.51 -43.02
CA LEU A 10 -1.23 27.22 -41.95
C LEU A 10 -0.01 28.12 -42.17
N PRO A 11 0.39 28.99 -41.22
CA PRO A 11 1.76 29.45 -41.16
C PRO A 11 2.54 28.48 -40.27
N ALA A 12 3.46 27.78 -40.91
CA ALA A 12 4.59 27.15 -40.27
C ALA A 12 5.33 28.16 -39.38
N TYR A 13 5.57 27.80 -38.12
CA TYR A 13 6.66 28.37 -37.34
C TYR A 13 7.58 27.24 -36.89
N LEU A 14 8.61 27.04 -37.71
CA LEU A 14 9.86 26.37 -37.38
C LEU A 14 10.75 27.35 -36.63
N ALA A 15 11.19 26.98 -35.42
CA ALA A 15 12.48 27.34 -34.84
C ALA A 15 12.66 26.43 -33.61
N LEU A 16 13.32 25.27 -33.71
CA LEU A 16 14.77 25.09 -33.64
C LEU A 16 15.43 25.95 -32.54
N PHE A 17 15.40 25.46 -31.31
CA PHE A 17 16.52 25.65 -30.38
C PHE A 17 17.04 24.29 -29.94
N SER A 18 18.07 23.88 -30.68
CA SER A 18 18.96 22.78 -30.36
C SER A 18 19.78 23.08 -29.10
N ILE A 19 19.86 22.07 -28.23
CA ILE A 19 21.03 21.62 -27.47
C ILE A 19 21.59 22.62 -26.43
N THR A 20 21.46 22.28 -25.13
CA THR A 20 22.63 22.12 -24.26
C THR A 20 22.31 21.14 -23.12
N THR A 21 22.71 19.88 -23.31
CA THR A 21 22.87 18.87 -22.28
C THR A 21 23.99 19.30 -21.34
N HIS A 22 23.68 19.56 -20.06
CA HIS A 22 24.69 19.54 -19.00
C HIS A 22 24.51 18.27 -18.17
N ALA A 23 25.21 17.22 -18.59
CA ALA A 23 25.54 16.09 -17.73
C ALA A 23 26.40 16.61 -16.58
N ARG A 24 25.91 16.48 -15.33
CA ARG A 24 26.75 16.68 -14.16
C ARG A 24 27.26 15.32 -13.71
N ALA A 25 28.59 15.25 -13.63
CA ALA A 25 29.38 14.06 -13.39
C ALA A 25 29.00 13.33 -12.10
N VAL A 26 28.99 12.00 -12.23
CA VAL A 26 29.01 11.01 -11.15
C VAL A 26 30.29 11.21 -10.34
N ASN A 27 30.16 11.47 -9.04
CA ASN A 27 31.31 11.40 -8.13
C ASN A 27 31.32 10.02 -7.47
N THR A 28 32.06 9.10 -8.08
CA THR A 28 32.49 7.84 -7.48
C THR A 28 33.68 8.10 -6.58
N THR A 29 33.45 8.25 -5.27
CA THR A 29 34.51 8.07 -4.28
C THR A 29 34.43 6.65 -3.75
N SER A 30 35.28 5.82 -4.32
CA SER A 30 35.75 4.58 -3.73
C SER A 30 36.38 4.86 -2.37
N SER A 31 35.91 4.17 -1.33
CA SER A 31 36.75 3.83 -0.20
C SER A 31 36.50 2.37 0.13
N ALA A 32 37.43 1.56 -0.36
CA ALA A 32 37.67 0.25 0.19
C ALA A 32 38.23 0.44 1.61
N ASP A 33 37.65 -0.24 2.58
CA ASP A 33 38.33 -0.49 3.86
C ASP A 33 38.24 -1.99 4.17
N PRO A 34 39.36 -2.73 4.07
CA PRO A 34 39.45 -4.12 4.46
C PRO A 34 39.92 -4.18 5.93
N SER A 35 39.03 -4.61 6.82
CA SER A 35 39.45 -5.14 8.11
C SER A 35 38.54 -6.27 8.55
N THR A 36 38.90 -7.44 8.01
CA THR A 36 38.91 -8.72 8.71
C THR A 36 39.33 -8.56 10.17
N ARG A 37 38.46 -8.93 11.11
CA ARG A 37 38.90 -9.28 12.47
C ARG A 37 38.01 -10.37 13.07
N LEU A 38 38.55 -11.58 12.93
CA LEU A 38 38.62 -12.68 13.91
C LEU A 38 37.35 -13.06 14.69
N ALA A 39 36.87 -14.26 14.36
CA ALA A 39 36.15 -15.13 15.27
C ALA A 39 37.02 -15.52 16.48
N PRO A 40 36.44 -15.64 17.69
CA PRO A 40 36.97 -16.49 18.72
C PRO A 40 36.31 -17.88 18.65
N THR A 41 37.14 -18.88 18.40
CA THR A 41 36.87 -20.29 18.72
C THR A 41 36.75 -20.43 20.23
N GLY A 42 35.56 -20.80 20.71
CA GLY A 42 35.31 -21.18 22.09
C GLY A 42 34.56 -22.51 22.13
N SER A 43 35.30 -23.60 22.20
CA SER A 43 34.80 -24.96 22.43
C SER A 43 35.03 -25.35 23.89
N LEU A 44 34.12 -26.21 24.40
CA LEU A 44 34.14 -26.99 25.64
C LEU A 44 33.75 -26.29 26.96
N HIS A 45 32.53 -26.59 27.45
CA HIS A 45 32.41 -27.61 28.50
C HIS A 45 30.97 -28.10 28.71
N HIS A 46 30.88 -29.43 28.83
CA HIS A 46 29.71 -30.23 29.16
C HIS A 46 29.39 -30.14 30.65
N ARG A 47 28.16 -29.75 31.02
CA ARG A 47 27.59 -30.11 32.33
C ARG A 47 26.16 -30.61 32.16
N ARG A 48 26.02 -31.92 32.38
CA ARG A 48 24.75 -32.61 32.69
C ARG A 48 24.16 -32.00 33.96
N GLY A 49 22.96 -31.43 33.83
CA GLY A 49 22.09 -31.06 34.94
C GLY A 49 20.70 -31.59 34.66
N HIS A 50 20.42 -32.80 35.16
CA HIS A 50 19.12 -33.45 35.10
C HIS A 50 18.30 -32.94 36.29
N VAL A 51 17.32 -32.07 36.03
CA VAL A 51 16.27 -31.73 37.01
C VAL A 51 14.91 -32.07 36.42
N HIS A 52 14.38 -33.18 36.92
CA HIS A 52 12.99 -33.60 36.76
C HIS A 52 12.12 -32.55 37.47
N MET A 53 11.35 -31.75 36.73
CA MET A 53 10.30 -30.93 37.31
C MET A 53 8.99 -31.26 36.63
N HIS A 54 8.08 -31.85 37.41
CA HIS A 54 6.79 -32.36 36.98
C HIS A 54 5.96 -31.28 36.29
N ALA A 55 5.59 -31.56 35.04
CA ALA A 55 4.50 -30.88 34.35
C ALA A 55 3.22 -31.03 35.17
N ARG A 56 2.79 -29.96 35.85
CA ARG A 56 1.40 -29.85 36.31
C ARG A 56 0.57 -29.25 35.19
N PHE A 57 0.08 -30.14 34.33
CA PHE A 57 -0.98 -29.89 33.40
C PHE A 57 -2.26 -29.54 34.19
N ARG A 58 -2.57 -28.25 34.33
CA ARG A 58 -3.90 -27.80 34.81
C ARG A 58 -4.80 -27.62 33.60
N VAL A 59 -5.58 -28.66 33.27
CA VAL A 59 -6.82 -28.49 32.52
C VAL A 59 -7.75 -27.68 33.42
N ARG A 60 -7.92 -26.38 33.14
CA ARG A 60 -9.11 -25.67 33.61
C ARG A 60 -10.17 -25.76 32.54
N HIS A 61 -11.13 -26.62 32.84
CA HIS A 61 -12.41 -26.74 32.19
C HIS A 61 -13.06 -25.35 32.00
N ARG A 62 -13.52 -25.14 30.77
CA ARG A 62 -14.53 -24.16 30.36
C ARG A 62 -15.75 -24.24 31.28
N GLN A 63 -16.22 -23.10 31.78
CA GLN A 63 -17.63 -22.74 31.99
C GLN A 63 -17.69 -21.21 32.24
N ALA A 64 -18.06 -20.47 31.20
CA ALA A 64 -19.38 -19.85 31.05
C ALA A 64 -19.48 -18.54 31.85
N PHE A 65 -19.05 -17.44 31.22
CA PHE A 65 -19.32 -16.09 31.70
C PHE A 65 -20.74 -15.74 31.26
N THR A 66 -21.68 -15.79 32.20
CA THR A 66 -23.03 -15.24 32.04
C THR A 66 -22.91 -13.72 31.94
N TYR A 67 -23.27 -13.16 30.78
CA TYR A 67 -23.48 -11.72 30.66
C TYR A 67 -24.88 -11.41 31.19
N GLU A 68 -24.99 -10.91 32.42
CA GLU A 68 -26.17 -10.17 32.83
C GLU A 68 -25.97 -8.73 32.36
N GLY A 69 -26.38 -8.47 31.11
CA GLY A 69 -26.42 -7.12 30.56
C GLY A 69 -27.72 -6.46 31.00
N ALA A 70 -27.67 -5.68 32.07
CA ALA A 70 -28.71 -4.74 32.44
C ALA A 70 -28.92 -3.73 31.29
N LEU A 71 -30.14 -3.70 30.75
CA LEU A 71 -30.62 -2.56 29.98
C LEU A 71 -30.77 -1.38 30.92
N SER A 72 -29.98 -0.34 30.69
CA SER A 72 -30.35 1.02 31.06
C SER A 72 -29.83 1.93 29.98
N GLY A 73 -30.76 2.50 29.22
CA GLY A 73 -30.44 3.42 28.13
C GLY A 73 -29.83 4.71 28.64
N ASP A 74 -28.99 5.30 27.79
CA ASP A 74 -28.89 6.74 27.68
C ASP A 74 -28.48 7.10 26.24
N THR A 75 -29.35 7.86 25.59
CA THR A 75 -29.13 8.50 24.31
C THR A 75 -28.22 9.71 24.52
N SER A 76 -26.92 9.51 24.36
CA SER A 76 -25.95 10.59 24.23
C SER A 76 -24.92 10.19 23.17
N GLY A 77 -24.86 10.96 22.08
CA GLY A 77 -24.07 10.67 20.89
C GLY A 77 -22.62 10.30 21.19
N ALA A 78 -22.30 9.02 21.06
CA ALA A 78 -20.94 8.53 21.11
C ALA A 78 -20.25 8.87 19.79
N THR A 79 -19.52 9.99 19.76
CA THR A 79 -18.44 10.17 18.80
C THR A 79 -17.46 9.04 19.08
N LEU A 80 -17.43 8.03 18.20
CA LEU A 80 -16.49 6.92 18.28
C LEU A 80 -15.09 7.50 18.12
N ALA A 81 -14.43 7.77 19.25
CA ALA A 81 -13.01 8.04 19.29
C ALA A 81 -12.30 6.79 18.76
N VAL A 82 -11.91 6.83 17.49
CA VAL A 82 -11.13 5.76 16.86
C VAL A 82 -9.80 5.67 17.61
N LYS A 83 -9.68 4.64 18.45
CA LYS A 83 -8.46 4.32 19.17
C LYS A 83 -7.43 3.77 18.17
N GLY A 84 -6.33 4.49 18.01
CA GLY A 84 -5.03 3.90 17.69
C GLY A 84 -4.56 4.05 16.25
N PHE A 85 -4.04 5.24 15.91
CA PHE A 85 -2.99 5.38 14.89
C PHE A 85 -1.64 5.62 15.58
N GLU A 86 -1.35 4.82 16.61
CA GLU A 86 -0.06 4.80 17.30
C GLU A 86 0.91 3.95 16.46
N GLY A 87 1.41 4.57 15.40
CA GLY A 87 2.35 3.97 14.44
C GLY A 87 2.82 4.96 13.37
N LEU A 88 2.74 6.26 13.68
CA LEU A 88 3.16 7.33 12.78
C LEU A 88 4.69 7.30 12.60
N ARG A 89 5.15 6.66 11.54
CA ARG A 89 6.27 7.27 10.80
C ARG A 89 5.71 8.56 10.21
N LYS A 90 6.47 9.65 10.35
CA LYS A 90 6.28 10.96 9.73
C LYS A 90 5.45 10.82 8.45
N ARG A 91 4.26 11.45 8.38
CA ARG A 91 3.20 11.26 7.37
C ARG A 91 3.71 11.31 5.93
N GLU A 92 4.37 10.26 5.49
CA GLU A 92 4.70 10.05 4.09
C GLU A 92 3.46 9.40 3.50
N LEU A 93 2.71 10.21 2.76
CA LEU A 93 1.63 9.70 1.94
C LEU A 93 2.21 8.69 0.95
N SER A 94 1.50 7.60 0.74
CA SER A 94 1.82 6.60 -0.26
C SER A 94 1.67 7.19 -1.66
N ARG A 95 2.66 6.96 -2.52
CA ARG A 95 2.56 7.27 -3.95
C ARG A 95 1.59 6.27 -4.60
N LEU A 96 0.49 6.77 -5.16
CA LEU A 96 -0.51 5.96 -5.85
C LEU A 96 -0.50 6.31 -7.34
N THR A 97 -0.33 5.31 -8.19
CA THR A 97 -0.40 5.40 -9.65
C THR A 97 -1.53 4.51 -10.18
N PHE A 98 -1.61 4.30 -11.48
CA PHE A 98 -2.55 3.34 -12.05
C PHE A 98 -1.97 2.52 -13.20
N PHE A 99 -2.59 1.36 -13.43
CA PHE A 99 -2.26 0.42 -14.50
C PHE A 99 -3.51 -0.13 -15.17
N THR A 100 -3.34 -0.64 -16.39
CA THR A 100 -4.34 -1.46 -17.10
C THR A 100 -4.23 -2.92 -16.65
N PRO A 101 -5.23 -3.51 -15.96
CA PRO A 101 -5.13 -4.87 -15.45
C PRO A 101 -5.17 -5.96 -16.51
N GLY A 102 -4.65 -7.12 -16.13
CA GLY A 102 -4.64 -8.33 -16.93
C GLY A 102 -4.53 -9.56 -16.04
N LEU A 103 -3.59 -10.47 -16.35
CA LEU A 103 -3.22 -11.56 -15.44
C LEU A 103 -2.31 -11.00 -14.34
N GLY A 104 -2.81 -10.94 -13.11
CA GLY A 104 -2.03 -10.45 -11.97
C GLY A 104 -1.13 -11.53 -11.36
N ALA A 105 -0.13 -11.09 -10.60
CA ALA A 105 0.81 -11.95 -9.88
C ALA A 105 0.15 -12.87 -8.84
N CYS A 106 -1.07 -12.56 -8.39
CA CYS A 106 -1.88 -13.47 -7.57
C CYS A 106 -2.55 -14.61 -8.36
N GLY A 107 -2.35 -14.68 -9.68
CA GLY A 107 -2.84 -15.76 -10.55
C GLY A 107 -4.24 -15.55 -11.15
N GLY A 108 -4.93 -14.47 -10.79
CA GLY A 108 -6.25 -14.11 -11.33
C GLY A 108 -6.19 -13.16 -12.51
N ARG A 109 -7.18 -13.23 -13.41
CA ARG A 109 -7.42 -12.17 -14.41
C ARG A 109 -8.38 -11.14 -13.85
N ASN A 110 -8.06 -9.86 -14.04
CA ASN A 110 -8.87 -8.73 -13.59
C ASN A 110 -9.05 -7.73 -14.75
N THR A 111 -10.01 -6.82 -14.61
CA THR A 111 -10.30 -5.77 -15.60
C THR A 111 -10.19 -4.37 -14.99
N ASN A 112 -10.29 -3.34 -15.83
CA ASN A 112 -10.22 -1.94 -15.41
C ASN A 112 -11.33 -1.57 -14.42
N GLU A 113 -12.48 -2.24 -14.48
CA GLU A 113 -13.65 -1.99 -13.63
C GLU A 113 -13.50 -2.56 -12.21
N ASP A 114 -12.57 -3.51 -12.01
CA ASP A 114 -12.34 -4.11 -10.70
C ASP A 114 -11.62 -3.12 -9.78
N PHE A 115 -12.05 -3.00 -8.52
CA PHE A 115 -11.33 -2.21 -7.52
C PHE A 115 -10.19 -3.03 -6.93
N ILE A 116 -9.04 -2.94 -7.59
CA ILE A 116 -7.87 -3.76 -7.31
C ILE A 116 -6.60 -2.92 -7.27
N VAL A 117 -5.57 -3.47 -6.62
CA VAL A 117 -4.24 -2.85 -6.55
C VAL A 117 -3.12 -3.86 -6.80
N ALA A 118 -1.99 -3.33 -7.24
CA ALA A 118 -0.69 -3.96 -7.20
C ALA A 118 0.13 -3.42 -6.02
N LEU A 119 0.69 -4.32 -5.20
CA LEU A 119 1.62 -3.94 -4.13
C LEU A 119 3.01 -3.70 -4.67
N SER A 120 3.78 -2.83 -4.02
CA SER A 120 5.21 -2.66 -4.31
C SER A 120 5.96 -3.99 -4.19
N ALA A 121 7.07 -4.15 -4.92
CA ALA A 121 7.89 -5.35 -4.83
C ALA A 121 8.42 -5.61 -3.41
N GLN A 122 8.59 -4.55 -2.62
CA GLN A 122 9.07 -4.63 -1.24
C GLN A 122 7.97 -5.10 -0.28
N ASP A 123 6.71 -4.72 -0.52
CA ASP A 123 5.56 -5.09 0.32
C ASP A 123 4.85 -6.37 -0.18
N TRP A 124 5.27 -6.91 -1.33
CA TRP A 124 4.66 -8.10 -1.92
C TRP A 124 4.75 -9.35 -1.04
N ASP A 125 5.83 -9.48 -0.27
CA ASP A 125 6.05 -10.59 0.68
C ASP A 125 5.74 -11.98 0.10
N GLY A 126 6.28 -12.26 -1.10
CA GLY A 126 6.07 -13.53 -1.79
C GLY A 126 4.61 -13.82 -2.19
N GLY A 127 3.72 -12.84 -2.14
CA GLY A 127 2.29 -12.98 -2.43
C GLY A 127 1.46 -13.37 -1.21
N SER A 128 2.00 -13.27 0.01
CA SER A 128 1.28 -13.57 1.26
C SER A 128 0.00 -12.75 1.43
N HIS A 129 -0.03 -11.56 0.83
CA HIS A 129 -1.18 -10.63 0.84
C HIS A 129 -2.14 -10.78 -0.35
N CYS A 130 -2.01 -11.84 -1.15
CA CYS A 130 -2.90 -12.05 -2.27
C CYS A 130 -4.36 -12.20 -1.84
N ASN A 131 -5.23 -11.43 -2.49
CA ASN A 131 -6.67 -11.34 -2.23
C ASN A 131 -7.05 -10.69 -0.89
N ASP A 132 -6.08 -10.18 -0.12
CA ASP A 132 -6.37 -9.34 1.03
C ASP A 132 -7.06 -8.05 0.57
N LYS A 133 -7.94 -7.54 1.44
CA LYS A 133 -8.59 -6.25 1.24
C LYS A 133 -7.77 -5.16 1.91
N ILE A 134 -7.75 -3.99 1.30
CA ILE A 134 -7.21 -2.76 1.86
C ILE A 134 -8.25 -1.65 1.80
N THR A 135 -8.06 -0.63 2.64
CA THR A 135 -8.80 0.63 2.58
C THR A 135 -7.84 1.72 2.14
N ILE A 136 -8.20 2.43 1.07
CA ILE A 136 -7.43 3.55 0.51
C ILE A 136 -8.19 4.84 0.85
N MET A 137 -7.45 5.85 1.29
CA MET A 137 -7.96 7.14 1.73
C MET A 137 -7.28 8.25 0.92
N TYR A 138 -8.09 9.09 0.28
CA TYR A 138 -7.63 10.21 -0.51
C TYR A 138 -8.68 11.34 -0.53
N ASN A 139 -8.27 12.58 -0.26
CA ASN A 139 -9.15 13.76 -0.27
C ASN A 139 -10.49 13.58 0.48
N GLY A 140 -10.44 12.96 1.67
CA GLY A 140 -11.64 12.72 2.50
C GLY A 140 -12.54 11.57 2.01
N ARG A 141 -12.17 10.89 0.93
CA ARG A 141 -12.84 9.67 0.44
C ARG A 141 -12.10 8.44 0.94
N SER A 142 -12.86 7.39 1.21
CA SER A 142 -12.36 6.05 1.55
C SER A 142 -12.95 5.03 0.59
N VAL A 143 -12.13 4.08 0.13
CA VAL A 143 -12.55 3.03 -0.80
C VAL A 143 -11.85 1.72 -0.48
N HIS A 144 -12.52 0.60 -0.72
CA HIS A 144 -11.92 -0.72 -0.58
C HIS A 144 -11.37 -1.21 -1.91
N ALA A 145 -10.23 -1.87 -1.86
CA ALA A 145 -9.65 -2.55 -2.99
C ALA A 145 -9.07 -3.91 -2.58
N LYS A 146 -8.91 -4.80 -3.55
CA LYS A 146 -8.30 -6.12 -3.37
C LYS A 146 -6.88 -6.13 -3.93
N ILE A 147 -5.94 -6.71 -3.19
CA ILE A 147 -4.56 -6.92 -3.68
C ILE A 147 -4.57 -8.11 -4.64
N VAL A 148 -4.14 -7.88 -5.89
CA VAL A 148 -4.15 -8.93 -6.93
C VAL A 148 -2.87 -9.01 -7.75
N ASP A 149 -1.97 -8.05 -7.58
CA ASP A 149 -0.78 -7.96 -8.43
C ASP A 149 0.44 -7.38 -7.71
N LYS A 150 1.59 -7.44 -8.38
CA LYS A 150 2.88 -6.97 -7.92
C LYS A 150 3.44 -5.90 -8.86
N CYS A 151 3.65 -4.71 -8.34
CA CYS A 151 4.27 -3.60 -9.04
C CYS A 151 5.79 -3.57 -8.78
N MET A 152 6.59 -3.90 -9.80
CA MET A 152 8.05 -3.93 -9.70
C MET A 152 8.72 -2.54 -9.64
N SER A 153 8.03 -1.51 -10.13
CA SER A 153 8.53 -0.13 -10.22
C SER A 153 8.02 0.78 -9.09
N CYS A 154 7.08 0.29 -8.28
CA CYS A 154 6.50 1.05 -7.18
C CYS A 154 7.50 1.16 -6.02
N PRO A 155 7.57 2.33 -5.35
CA PRO A 155 8.35 2.48 -4.14
C PRO A 155 7.70 1.70 -2.99
N ALA A 156 8.46 1.42 -1.94
CA ALA A 156 7.91 0.83 -0.72
C ALA A 156 6.74 1.68 -0.18
N GLY A 157 5.65 1.04 0.21
CA GLY A 157 4.39 1.65 0.62
C GLY A 157 3.55 2.24 -0.51
N GLY A 158 4.02 2.21 -1.77
CA GLY A 158 3.28 2.67 -2.94
C GLY A 158 2.32 1.61 -3.49
N LEU A 159 1.25 2.07 -4.14
CA LEU A 159 0.26 1.22 -4.80
C LEU A 159 0.13 1.60 -6.27
N ASP A 160 -0.11 0.60 -7.12
CA ASP A 160 -0.60 0.80 -8.48
C ASP A 160 -2.07 0.39 -8.53
N LEU A 161 -2.98 1.30 -8.84
CA LEU A 161 -4.43 1.08 -8.80
C LEU A 161 -4.93 0.65 -10.18
N SER A 162 -6.04 -0.10 -10.28
CA SER A 162 -6.72 -0.19 -11.58
C SER A 162 -7.16 1.20 -12.06
N GLU A 163 -7.22 1.39 -13.38
CA GLU A 163 -7.71 2.64 -13.99
C GLU A 163 -9.07 3.09 -13.44
N GLY A 164 -10.01 2.15 -13.24
CA GLY A 164 -11.33 2.46 -12.68
C GLY A 164 -11.27 2.91 -11.21
N LEU A 165 -10.42 2.28 -10.40
CA LEU A 165 -10.20 2.68 -9.01
C LEU A 165 -9.50 4.04 -8.91
N PHE A 166 -8.52 4.31 -9.75
CA PHE A 166 -7.86 5.62 -9.77
C PHE A 166 -8.84 6.71 -10.21
N SER A 167 -9.62 6.47 -11.27
CA SER A 167 -10.64 7.39 -11.78
C SER A 167 -11.73 7.71 -10.74
N PHE A 168 -12.02 6.77 -9.82
CA PHE A 168 -12.92 7.01 -8.70
C PHE A 168 -12.34 8.01 -7.68
N LEU A 169 -11.02 8.03 -7.51
CA LEU A 169 -10.32 8.88 -6.53
C LEU A 169 -9.90 10.23 -7.12
N ALA A 170 -9.45 10.27 -8.38
CA ALA A 170 -8.86 11.44 -9.02
C ALA A 170 -8.97 11.38 -10.56
N ASP A 171 -8.76 12.52 -11.22
CA ASP A 171 -8.63 12.59 -12.67
C ASP A 171 -7.36 11.84 -13.15
N PRO A 172 -7.47 10.86 -14.07
CA PRO A 172 -6.32 10.10 -14.58
C PRO A 172 -5.21 10.94 -15.21
N GLY A 173 -5.52 12.14 -15.73
CA GLY A 173 -4.55 13.09 -16.24
C GLY A 173 -3.59 13.64 -15.18
N THR A 174 -3.90 13.47 -13.89
CA THR A 174 -2.99 13.78 -12.78
C THR A 174 -1.80 12.81 -12.73
N GLY A 175 -1.99 11.56 -13.17
CA GLY A 175 -0.96 10.52 -13.23
C GLY A 175 -0.56 9.92 -11.87
N ILE A 176 -0.30 10.76 -10.88
CA ILE A 176 0.18 10.37 -9.55
C ILE A 176 -0.59 11.14 -8.48
N ILE A 177 -1.12 10.41 -7.50
CA ILE A 177 -1.70 11.01 -6.29
C ILE A 177 -0.97 10.50 -5.04
N TYR A 178 -1.13 11.22 -3.95
CA TYR A 178 -0.52 10.88 -2.67
C TYR A 178 -1.64 10.67 -1.64
N GLY A 179 -1.79 9.43 -1.17
CA GLY A 179 -2.88 9.02 -0.28
C GLY A 179 -2.40 8.19 0.89
N GLN A 180 -3.33 7.66 1.66
CA GLN A 180 -3.04 6.71 2.74
C GLN A 180 -3.74 5.40 2.42
N TRP A 181 -3.21 4.29 2.92
CA TRP A 181 -3.92 3.02 2.88
C TRP A 181 -3.58 2.17 4.10
N MET A 182 -4.45 1.21 4.39
CA MET A 182 -4.26 0.24 5.47
C MET A 182 -4.86 -1.10 5.09
N TYR A 183 -4.32 -2.18 5.64
CA TYR A 183 -4.92 -3.51 5.52
C TYR A 183 -6.30 -3.57 6.19
N GLY A 184 -7.18 -4.39 5.61
CA GLY A 184 -8.57 -4.55 6.02
C GLY A 184 -9.53 -3.64 5.27
N ALA A 185 -10.79 -4.05 5.22
CA ALA A 185 -11.91 -3.19 4.82
C ALA A 185 -12.54 -2.58 6.08
N GLY A 186 -12.23 -1.32 6.38
CA GLY A 186 -12.96 -0.56 7.41
C GLY A 186 -14.40 -0.30 7.00
N GLU A 187 -15.29 0.06 7.92
CA GLU A 187 -16.68 0.35 7.54
C GLU A 187 -16.75 1.64 6.70
N THR A 188 -17.14 1.53 5.42
CA THR A 188 -17.30 2.71 4.55
C THR A 188 -18.52 3.50 5.01
N THR A 189 -18.34 4.50 5.86
CA THR A 189 -19.37 5.49 6.13
C THR A 189 -19.52 6.37 4.90
N MET A 190 -20.44 6.03 4.00
CA MET A 190 -20.86 6.93 2.95
C MET A 190 -21.48 8.18 3.60
N HIS A 191 -20.74 9.29 3.58
CA HIS A 191 -21.33 10.60 3.85
C HIS A 191 -22.19 10.99 2.64
N THR A 192 -23.48 10.63 2.71
CA THR A 192 -24.51 11.21 1.84
C THR A 192 -24.64 12.68 2.21
N HIS A 193 -24.17 13.57 1.34
CA HIS A 193 -24.49 14.98 1.43
C HIS A 193 -25.83 15.18 0.73
N THR A 194 -26.89 15.30 1.50
CA THR A 194 -28.20 15.80 1.05
C THR A 194 -28.26 17.31 1.21
#